data_AF-A0A5A9FKV9-F1
#
_entry.id   AF-A0A5A9FKV9-F1
#
_cell.length_a   1.000
_cell.length_b   1.000
_cell.length_c   1.000
_cell.angle_alpha   90.00
_cell.angle_beta   90.00
_cell.angle_gamma   90.00
#
_symmetry.space_group_name_H-M   'P 1'
#
loop_
_entity.id
_entity.type
_entity.pdbx_description
1 polymer ?
#
loop_
_entity_poly.entity_id
_entity_poly.type
_entity_poly.pdbx_seq_one_letter_code
_entity_poly.pdbx_strand_id
1 'polypeptide(L)'
;MRASVTITGSLEDAFNEWTEGTARRLTDVTEQAASTMRDELRAAMSTAGLGKLGRALGHAGYPGGGNYSIHPAAEVFVRGRAASAAKWEGVIDAFNDGATIRSKRGWLAIPTKNCPKGSRGRFLTPDQVAERFGPLRSIAAGKSVLLFADVIAGKSGGVRKATAGRIAQGRESKLTLMFVLVKDATIRKRLDLDAVIRQWETRFPAMIADVLKDG
;
A
#
# COMPACT_ATOMS: atom_id res chain seq x y z
N MET A 1 -65.51 -5.13 -38.36
CA MET A 1 -64.98 -6.06 -37.34
C MET A 1 -64.07 -5.25 -36.42
N ARG A 2 -64.33 -5.21 -35.12
CA ARG A 2 -63.52 -4.45 -34.14
C ARG A 2 -62.97 -5.43 -33.13
N ALA A 3 -61.65 -5.46 -32.99
CA ALA A 3 -60.96 -6.19 -31.93
C ALA A 3 -60.42 -5.18 -30.92
N SER A 4 -60.58 -5.47 -29.64
CA SER A 4 -59.95 -4.73 -28.54
C SER A 4 -59.12 -5.71 -27.73
N VAL A 5 -57.88 -5.34 -27.44
CA VAL A 5 -57.01 -6.05 -26.52
C VAL A 5 -56.89 -5.20 -25.26
N THR A 6 -57.13 -5.81 -24.10
CA THR A 6 -56.99 -5.17 -22.79
C THR A 6 -55.87 -5.88 -22.04
N ILE A 7 -54.91 -5.10 -21.51
CA ILE A 7 -53.88 -5.63 -20.61
C ILE A 7 -54.56 -5.91 -19.26
N THR A 8 -54.59 -7.17 -18.86
CA THR A 8 -55.05 -7.59 -17.53
C THR A 8 -53.84 -7.65 -16.58
N GLY A 9 -53.81 -6.78 -15.57
CA GLY A 9 -52.75 -6.71 -14.57
C GLY A 9 -52.56 -5.29 -14.02
N SER A 10 -51.80 -5.16 -12.93
CA SER A 10 -51.35 -3.86 -12.41
C SER A 10 -50.04 -3.49 -13.09
N LEU A 11 -50.04 -2.41 -13.88
CA LEU A 11 -48.81 -1.85 -14.47
C LEU A 11 -47.83 -1.40 -13.37
N GLU A 12 -48.36 -0.93 -12.25
CA GLU A 12 -47.58 -0.50 -11.09
C GLU A 12 -46.79 -1.66 -10.49
N ASP A 13 -47.40 -2.84 -10.34
CA ASP A 13 -46.74 -4.02 -9.78
C ASP A 13 -45.60 -4.50 -10.69
N ALA A 14 -45.85 -4.55 -12.00
CA ALA A 14 -44.83 -4.93 -12.98
C ALA A 14 -43.66 -3.91 -13.01
N PHE A 15 -43.97 -2.62 -12.87
CA PHE A 15 -42.94 -1.58 -12.81
C PHE A 15 -42.12 -1.65 -11.52
N ASN A 16 -42.76 -1.92 -10.38
CA ASN A 16 -42.08 -2.07 -9.10
C ASN A 16 -41.15 -3.29 -9.10
N GLU A 17 -41.63 -4.44 -9.59
CA GLU A 17 -40.82 -5.66 -9.71
C GLU A 17 -39.59 -5.44 -10.60
N TRP A 18 -39.78 -4.81 -11.77
CA TRP A 18 -38.67 -4.47 -12.67
C TRP A 18 -37.67 -3.51 -12.01
N THR A 19 -38.17 -2.52 -11.28
CA THR A 19 -37.32 -1.52 -10.60
C THR A 19 -36.49 -2.16 -9.49
N GLU A 20 -37.09 -3.01 -8.65
CA GLU A 20 -36.38 -3.72 -7.58
C GLU A 20 -35.33 -4.69 -8.14
N GLY A 21 -35.69 -5.47 -9.16
CA GLY A 21 -34.76 -6.38 -9.83
C GLY A 21 -33.59 -5.64 -10.47
N THR A 22 -33.85 -4.52 -11.12
CA THR A 22 -32.83 -3.68 -11.75
C THR A 22 -31.94 -3.00 -10.72
N ALA A 23 -32.51 -2.42 -9.66
CA ALA A 23 -31.75 -1.81 -8.57
C ALA A 23 -30.76 -2.80 -7.95
N ARG A 24 -31.21 -4.04 -7.74
CA ARG A 24 -30.38 -5.12 -7.21
C ARG A 24 -29.21 -5.44 -8.13
N ARG A 25 -29.48 -5.74 -9.40
CA ARG A 25 -28.44 -6.08 -10.38
C ARG A 25 -27.44 -4.93 -10.57
N LEU A 26 -27.92 -3.68 -10.61
CA LEU A 26 -27.05 -2.50 -10.73
C LEU A 26 -26.15 -2.33 -9.50
N THR A 27 -26.69 -2.54 -8.31
CA THR A 27 -25.91 -2.45 -7.06
C THR A 27 -24.84 -3.55 -7.02
N ASP A 28 -25.23 -4.79 -7.32
CA ASP A 28 -24.32 -5.95 -7.32
C ASP A 28 -23.19 -5.77 -8.34
N VAL A 29 -23.49 -5.39 -9.59
CA VAL A 29 -22.46 -5.20 -10.63
C VAL A 29 -21.52 -4.03 -10.31
N THR A 30 -22.02 -2.99 -9.65
CA THR A 30 -21.22 -1.82 -9.26
C THR A 30 -20.24 -2.17 -8.14
N GLU A 31 -20.69 -2.89 -7.12
CA GLU A 31 -19.81 -3.39 -6.06
C GLU A 31 -18.82 -4.45 -6.59
N GLN A 32 -19.27 -5.32 -7.50
CA GLN A 32 -18.40 -6.29 -8.19
C GLN A 32 -17.30 -5.59 -9.01
N ALA A 33 -17.63 -4.52 -9.72
CA ALA A 33 -16.66 -3.74 -10.49
C ALA A 33 -15.57 -3.15 -9.58
N ALA A 34 -15.95 -2.47 -8.48
CA ALA A 34 -14.99 -1.88 -7.55
C ALA A 34 -14.14 -2.94 -6.83
N SER A 35 -14.74 -4.07 -6.43
CA SER A 35 -13.99 -5.15 -5.78
C SER A 35 -12.98 -5.81 -6.72
N THR A 36 -13.35 -6.02 -7.98
CA THR A 36 -12.46 -6.58 -9.01
C THR A 36 -11.35 -5.59 -9.36
N MET A 37 -11.68 -4.32 -9.58
CA MET A 37 -10.69 -3.25 -9.82
C MET A 37 -9.66 -3.19 -8.69
N ARG A 38 -10.10 -3.20 -7.42
CA ARG A 38 -9.20 -3.24 -6.26
C ARG A 38 -8.25 -4.44 -6.33
N ASP A 39 -8.73 -5.61 -6.71
CA ASP A 39 -7.92 -6.82 -6.74
C ASP A 39 -6.93 -6.84 -7.92
N GLU A 40 -7.29 -6.26 -9.05
CA GLU A 40 -6.37 -6.02 -10.17
C GLU A 40 -5.28 -5.00 -9.81
N LEU A 41 -5.63 -3.89 -9.15
CA LEU A 41 -4.65 -2.92 -8.63
C LEU A 41 -3.69 -3.57 -7.63
N ARG A 42 -4.21 -4.42 -6.74
CA ARG A 42 -3.38 -5.21 -5.80
C ARG A 42 -2.45 -6.18 -6.50
N ALA A 43 -2.93 -6.84 -7.56
CA ALA A 43 -2.12 -7.73 -8.36
C ALA A 43 -0.99 -6.95 -9.07
N ALA A 44 -1.30 -5.80 -9.66
CA ALA A 44 -0.30 -4.91 -10.28
C ALA A 44 0.79 -4.50 -9.27
N MET A 45 0.40 -4.10 -8.06
CA MET A 45 1.35 -3.77 -6.98
C MET A 45 2.20 -4.96 -6.54
N SER A 46 1.62 -6.16 -6.49
CA SER A 46 2.35 -7.40 -6.15
C SER A 46 3.37 -7.75 -7.23
N THR A 47 2.98 -7.71 -8.51
CA THR A 47 3.87 -7.94 -9.67
C THR A 47 4.97 -6.90 -9.74
N ALA A 48 4.68 -5.65 -9.39
CA ALA A 48 5.66 -4.58 -9.24
C ALA A 48 6.64 -4.80 -8.07
N GLY A 49 6.48 -5.85 -7.27
CA GLY A 49 7.37 -6.21 -6.15
C GLY A 49 7.16 -5.35 -4.90
N LEU A 50 5.96 -4.80 -4.71
CA LEU A 50 5.59 -3.99 -3.53
C LEU A 50 5.03 -4.85 -2.37
N GLY A 51 4.98 -6.17 -2.57
CA GLY A 51 4.58 -7.15 -1.55
C GLY A 51 3.20 -6.85 -0.97
N LYS A 52 3.13 -6.65 0.36
CA LYS A 52 1.86 -6.47 1.07
C LYS A 52 1.27 -5.04 0.94
N LEU A 53 1.90 -4.13 0.20
CA LEU A 53 1.43 -2.74 0.10
C LEU A 53 0.01 -2.65 -0.47
N GLY A 54 -0.38 -3.52 -1.41
CA GLY A 54 -1.75 -3.55 -1.95
C GLY A 54 -2.84 -3.80 -0.90
N ARG A 55 -2.50 -4.34 0.27
CA ARG A 55 -3.47 -4.48 1.38
C ARG A 55 -3.96 -3.13 1.92
N ALA A 56 -3.25 -2.04 1.62
CA ALA A 56 -3.70 -0.69 1.92
C ALA A 56 -4.95 -0.31 1.10
N LEU A 57 -5.17 -0.88 -0.09
CA LEU A 57 -6.35 -0.60 -0.89
C LEU A 57 -7.60 -1.29 -0.32
N GLY A 58 -8.72 -0.60 -0.32
CA GLY A 58 -10.07 -1.06 0.02
C GLY A 58 -11.05 -0.74 -1.09
N HIS A 59 -12.29 -1.20 -0.92
CA HIS A 59 -13.41 -0.74 -1.72
C HIS A 59 -14.62 -0.56 -0.79
N ALA A 60 -15.58 0.25 -1.21
CA ALA A 60 -16.88 0.41 -0.58
C ALA A 60 -17.94 0.61 -1.67
N GLY A 61 -19.13 0.07 -1.44
CA GLY A 61 -20.31 0.23 -2.29
C GLY A 61 -21.42 1.00 -1.59
N TYR A 62 -22.25 1.65 -2.38
CA TYR A 62 -23.50 2.29 -2.02
C TYR A 62 -24.62 1.72 -2.89
N PRO A 63 -25.79 1.41 -2.30
CA PRO A 63 -26.07 1.46 -0.87
C PRO A 63 -25.42 0.28 -0.12
N GLY A 64 -25.02 0.53 1.14
CA GLY A 64 -24.47 -0.51 1.99
C GLY A 64 -25.55 -1.31 2.72
N GLY A 65 -25.17 -2.46 3.29
CA GLY A 65 -26.01 -3.19 4.25
C GLY A 65 -27.16 -3.99 3.64
N GLY A 66 -27.01 -4.50 2.42
CA GLY A 66 -28.01 -5.35 1.76
C GLY A 66 -29.20 -4.59 1.15
N ASN A 67 -29.09 -3.26 1.07
CA ASN A 67 -30.02 -2.41 0.34
C ASN A 67 -29.64 -2.37 -1.14
N TYR A 68 -30.57 -1.90 -1.98
CA TYR A 68 -30.35 -1.76 -3.42
C TYR A 68 -30.82 -0.39 -3.92
N SER A 69 -30.18 0.11 -4.97
CA SER A 69 -30.51 1.39 -5.59
C SER A 69 -30.39 1.30 -7.11
N ILE A 70 -31.23 2.03 -7.82
CA ILE A 70 -31.08 2.30 -9.26
C ILE A 70 -29.91 3.26 -9.56
N HIS A 71 -29.39 3.93 -8.53
CA HIS A 71 -28.22 4.80 -8.58
C HIS A 71 -27.16 4.31 -7.59
N PRO A 72 -26.59 3.12 -7.81
CA PRO A 72 -25.51 2.64 -6.98
C PRO A 72 -24.22 3.39 -7.30
N ALA A 73 -23.29 3.38 -6.35
CA ALA A 73 -21.95 3.90 -6.54
C ALA A 73 -20.96 3.01 -5.80
N ALA A 74 -19.72 2.93 -6.27
CA ALA A 74 -18.68 2.26 -5.53
C ALA A 74 -17.34 2.96 -5.75
N GLU A 75 -16.46 2.83 -4.78
CA GLU A 75 -15.14 3.44 -4.79
C GLU A 75 -14.06 2.45 -4.38
N VAL A 76 -12.85 2.68 -4.88
CA VAL A 76 -11.61 2.04 -4.41
C VAL A 76 -10.77 3.10 -3.73
N PHE A 77 -10.36 2.85 -2.49
CA PHE A 77 -9.73 3.86 -1.64
C PHE A 77 -8.57 3.31 -0.82
N VAL A 78 -7.74 4.19 -0.26
CA VAL A 78 -6.67 3.82 0.67
C VAL A 78 -7.23 3.73 2.09
N ARG A 79 -7.14 2.55 2.70
CA ARG A 79 -7.67 2.26 4.04
C ARG A 79 -6.87 2.96 5.14
N GLY A 80 -7.60 3.30 6.20
CA GLY A 80 -7.04 3.75 7.47
C GLY A 80 -7.63 5.10 7.90
N ARG A 81 -7.19 5.59 9.06
CA ARG A 81 -7.45 6.98 9.46
C ARG A 81 -6.68 7.94 8.56
N ALA A 82 -7.13 9.18 8.41
CA ALA A 82 -6.54 10.20 7.53
C ALA A 82 -5.00 10.23 7.55
N ALA A 83 -4.38 10.28 8.74
CA ALA A 83 -2.91 10.32 8.85
C ALA A 83 -2.20 9.03 8.37
N SER A 84 -2.83 7.86 8.52
CA SER A 84 -2.29 6.61 7.97
C SER A 84 -2.54 6.49 6.47
N ALA A 85 -3.73 6.89 6.00
CA ALA A 85 -4.09 6.87 4.59
C ALA A 85 -3.14 7.74 3.77
N ALA A 86 -2.94 9.00 4.18
CA ALA A 86 -1.99 9.92 3.55
C ALA A 86 -0.55 9.39 3.47
N LYS A 87 -0.12 8.60 4.47
CA LYS A 87 1.18 7.94 4.42
C LYS A 87 1.23 6.85 3.36
N TRP A 88 0.19 6.03 3.26
CA TRP A 88 0.12 4.95 2.28
C TRP A 88 -0.04 5.49 0.86
N GLU A 89 -0.86 6.52 0.67
CA GLU A 89 -0.98 7.28 -0.58
C GLU A 89 0.39 7.77 -1.04
N GLY A 90 1.11 8.53 -0.21
CA GLY A 90 2.45 9.03 -0.57
C GLY A 90 3.47 7.92 -0.87
N VAL A 91 3.32 6.71 -0.30
CA VAL A 91 4.16 5.56 -0.67
C VAL A 91 3.75 4.98 -2.02
N ILE A 92 2.44 4.87 -2.30
CA ILE A 92 1.91 4.39 -3.57
C ILE A 92 2.33 5.34 -4.70
N ASP A 93 2.11 6.65 -4.52
CA ASP A 93 2.45 7.68 -5.50
C ASP A 93 3.95 7.66 -5.82
N ALA A 94 4.79 7.52 -4.78
CA ALA A 94 6.23 7.42 -4.97
C ALA A 94 6.67 6.24 -5.87
N PHE A 95 5.91 5.13 -5.89
CA PHE A 95 6.15 4.01 -6.80
C PHE A 95 5.42 4.13 -8.14
N ASN A 96 4.32 4.88 -8.20
CA ASN A 96 3.56 5.13 -9.43
C ASN A 96 4.22 6.16 -10.34
N ASP A 97 4.77 7.22 -9.75
CA ASP A 97 5.33 8.35 -10.50
C ASP A 97 6.86 8.38 -10.43
N GLY A 98 7.41 7.71 -9.42
CA GLY A 98 8.79 7.92 -9.00
C GLY A 98 8.88 9.13 -8.06
N ALA A 99 9.84 9.08 -7.14
CA ALA A 99 10.04 10.17 -6.19
C ALA A 99 11.50 10.28 -5.77
N THR A 100 11.95 11.50 -5.45
CA THR A 100 13.22 11.70 -4.77
C THR A 100 12.96 12.14 -3.33
N ILE A 101 13.30 11.27 -2.39
CA ILE A 101 13.21 11.56 -0.96
C ILE A 101 14.46 12.33 -0.57
N ARG A 102 14.27 13.48 0.09
CA ARG A 102 15.37 14.31 0.62
C ARG A 102 15.15 14.62 2.09
N SER A 103 16.23 14.63 2.86
CA SER A 103 16.18 15.10 4.24
C SER A 103 15.93 16.61 4.27
N LYS A 104 15.03 17.06 5.14
CA LYS A 104 14.80 18.51 5.35
C LYS A 104 16.01 19.22 5.95
N ARG A 105 16.81 18.53 6.77
CA ARG A 105 17.89 19.13 7.58
C ARG A 105 19.13 18.24 7.70
N GLY A 106 19.60 17.67 6.59
CA GLY A 106 20.88 16.95 6.57
C GLY A 106 20.85 15.69 5.72
N TRP A 107 21.10 14.55 6.36
CA TRP A 107 21.28 13.25 5.69
C TRP A 107 20.12 12.29 5.98
N LEU A 108 19.84 11.39 5.04
CA LEU A 108 19.01 10.21 5.25
C LEU A 108 19.90 9.06 5.72
N ALA A 109 19.58 8.46 6.86
CA ALA A 109 20.30 7.30 7.36
C ALA A 109 19.63 6.00 6.88
N ILE A 110 20.26 5.35 5.89
CA ILE A 110 19.79 4.05 5.38
C ILE A 110 20.46 2.94 6.19
N PRO A 111 19.69 2.17 6.99
CA PRO A 111 20.26 1.09 7.80
C PRO A 111 20.71 -0.08 6.91
N THR A 112 21.85 -0.67 7.25
CA THR A 112 22.28 -1.94 6.65
C THR A 112 21.63 -3.12 7.37
N LYS A 113 21.80 -4.33 6.82
CA LYS A 113 21.38 -5.58 7.47
C LYS A 113 22.00 -5.80 8.86
N ASN A 114 23.14 -5.17 9.15
CA ASN A 114 23.83 -5.31 10.43
C ASN A 114 23.25 -4.39 11.51
N CYS A 115 22.51 -3.34 11.12
CA CYS A 115 21.85 -2.47 12.06
C CYS A 115 20.83 -3.30 12.86
N PRO A 116 20.89 -3.28 14.20
CA PRO A 116 19.93 -4.01 15.00
C PRO A 116 18.53 -3.38 14.89
N LYS A 117 17.53 -4.21 15.15
CA LYS A 117 16.13 -3.81 15.25
C LYS A 117 15.73 -3.59 16.71
N GLY A 118 14.90 -2.60 16.97
CA GLY A 118 14.30 -2.30 18.27
C GLY A 118 13.01 -3.08 18.52
N SER A 119 12.33 -2.76 19.63
CA SER A 119 10.97 -3.21 19.88
C SER A 119 10.06 -2.69 18.76
N ARG A 120 9.18 -3.54 18.20
CA ARG A 120 8.40 -3.31 16.96
C ARG A 120 9.15 -3.56 15.64
N GLY A 121 10.35 -4.14 15.66
CA GLY A 121 11.02 -4.65 14.46
C GLY A 121 11.55 -3.59 13.50
N ARG A 122 11.53 -2.31 13.90
CA ARG A 122 12.16 -1.21 13.15
C ARG A 122 13.65 -1.19 13.44
N PHE A 123 14.46 -0.83 12.44
CA PHE A 123 15.87 -0.54 12.66
C PHE A 123 16.03 0.61 13.66
N LEU A 124 17.06 0.51 14.50
CA LEU A 124 17.44 1.62 15.37
C LEU A 124 17.90 2.82 14.54
N THR A 125 17.69 4.04 15.06
CA THR A 125 18.26 5.26 14.47
C THR A 125 19.75 5.37 14.78
N PRO A 126 20.52 6.21 14.06
CA PRO A 126 21.93 6.48 14.40
C PRO A 126 22.13 6.86 15.87
N ASP A 127 21.30 7.74 16.42
CA ASP A 127 21.38 8.15 17.82
C ASP A 127 21.15 6.99 18.79
N GLN A 128 20.16 6.13 18.50
CA GLN A 128 19.87 4.94 19.32
C GLN A 128 21.00 3.89 19.24
N VAL A 129 21.65 3.76 18.08
CA VAL A 129 22.84 2.90 17.94
C VAL A 129 24.00 3.49 18.72
N ALA A 130 24.20 4.81 18.66
CA ALA A 130 25.26 5.49 19.40
C ALA A 130 25.07 5.35 20.92
N GLU A 131 23.86 5.56 21.42
CA GLU A 131 23.50 5.35 22.83
C GLU A 131 23.77 3.90 23.26
N ARG A 132 23.42 2.93 22.40
CA ARG A 132 23.51 1.51 22.74
C ARG A 132 24.93 0.94 22.65
N PHE A 133 25.71 1.33 21.66
CA PHE A 133 27.01 0.71 21.35
C PHE A 133 28.21 1.64 21.56
N GLY A 134 27.99 2.94 21.76
CA GLY A 134 29.04 3.96 21.82
C GLY A 134 29.11 4.78 20.54
N PRO A 135 29.99 5.79 20.49
CA PRO A 135 30.07 6.74 19.37
C PRO A 135 30.29 6.02 18.03
N LEU A 136 29.62 6.53 17.00
CA LEU A 136 29.76 6.01 15.64
C LEU A 136 30.97 6.64 14.95
N ARG A 137 31.76 5.82 14.25
CA ARG A 137 32.84 6.30 13.39
C ARG A 137 32.26 6.63 12.02
N SER A 138 32.46 7.86 11.56
CA SER A 138 32.07 8.29 10.22
C SER A 138 33.25 8.20 9.26
N ILE A 139 32.99 7.66 8.06
CA ILE A 139 33.97 7.60 6.97
C ILE A 139 33.31 8.18 5.72
N ALA A 140 33.93 9.19 5.11
CA ALA A 140 33.45 9.76 3.86
C ALA A 140 33.63 8.75 2.71
N ALA A 141 32.59 8.56 1.90
CA ALA A 141 32.58 7.65 0.76
C ALA A 141 31.91 8.32 -0.44
N GLY A 142 32.66 9.14 -1.15
CA GLY A 142 32.16 9.93 -2.29
C GLY A 142 31.02 10.87 -1.87
N LYS A 143 29.82 10.68 -2.43
CA LYS A 143 28.62 11.47 -2.12
C LYS A 143 27.88 11.00 -0.86
N SER A 144 28.40 9.97 -0.18
CA SER A 144 27.79 9.35 0.99
C SER A 144 28.73 9.40 2.20
N VAL A 145 28.18 9.17 3.39
CA VAL A 145 28.97 8.98 4.62
C VAL A 145 28.59 7.65 5.25
N LEU A 146 29.57 6.81 5.56
CA LEU A 146 29.37 5.51 6.18
C LEU A 146 29.49 5.65 7.70
N LEU A 147 28.52 5.11 8.45
CA LEU A 147 28.57 5.08 9.90
C LEU A 147 28.82 3.66 10.40
N PHE A 148 29.89 3.51 11.17
CA PHE A 148 30.29 2.24 11.76
C PHE A 148 30.17 2.26 13.28
N ALA A 149 29.86 1.11 13.87
CA ALA A 149 29.93 0.90 15.31
C ALA A 149 30.94 -0.20 15.64
N ASP A 150 31.66 -0.03 16.75
CA ASP A 150 32.53 -1.05 17.32
C ASP A 150 31.67 -2.05 18.11
N VAL A 151 31.49 -3.24 17.53
CA VAL A 151 30.58 -4.27 18.06
C VAL A 151 31.20 -5.66 17.98
N ILE A 152 30.70 -6.57 18.80
CA ILE A 152 31.05 -8.00 18.72
C ILE A 152 29.89 -8.78 18.09
N ALA A 153 30.20 -9.89 17.42
CA ALA A 153 29.19 -10.82 16.89
C ALA A 153 28.42 -11.46 18.05
N GLY A 154 27.09 -11.38 18.03
CA GLY A 154 26.19 -12.02 18.98
C GLY A 154 25.95 -13.49 18.63
N LYS A 155 25.71 -14.32 19.65
CA LYS A 155 25.51 -15.78 19.49
C LYS A 155 24.35 -16.14 18.55
N SER A 156 23.33 -15.29 18.46
CA SER A 156 22.12 -15.49 17.65
C SER A 156 22.15 -14.70 16.33
N GLY A 157 23.32 -14.43 15.74
CA GLY A 157 23.45 -13.78 14.43
C GLY A 157 23.21 -12.26 14.40
N GLY A 158 23.20 -11.59 15.56
CA GLY A 158 23.11 -10.13 15.66
C GLY A 158 24.40 -9.49 16.18
N VAL A 159 24.36 -8.22 16.57
CA VAL A 159 25.50 -7.52 17.19
C VAL A 159 25.29 -7.27 18.67
N ARG A 160 26.38 -7.11 19.44
CA ARG A 160 26.38 -6.76 20.87
C ARG A 160 27.46 -5.71 21.16
N LYS A 161 27.30 -4.98 22.26
CA LYS A 161 28.31 -4.04 22.76
C LYS A 161 29.55 -4.80 23.22
N ALA A 162 30.73 -4.31 22.82
CA ALA A 162 32.03 -4.78 23.27
C ALA A 162 32.29 -4.32 24.71
N THR A 163 31.84 -5.12 25.68
CA THR A 163 32.09 -4.86 27.11
C THR A 163 33.38 -5.54 27.55
N ALA A 164 34.10 -4.99 28.54
CA ALA A 164 35.37 -5.54 29.04
C ALA A 164 35.30 -7.05 29.34
N GLY A 165 34.25 -7.51 30.04
CA GLY A 165 34.07 -8.94 30.34
C GLY A 165 33.88 -9.82 29.11
N ARG A 166 33.37 -9.29 27.99
CA ARG A 166 33.23 -10.06 26.74
C ARG A 166 34.53 -10.11 25.95
N ILE A 167 35.31 -9.04 26.01
CA ILE A 167 36.66 -8.99 25.44
C ILE A 167 37.57 -9.97 26.20
N ALA A 168 37.48 -9.99 27.53
CA ALA A 168 38.20 -10.95 28.38
C ALA A 168 37.84 -12.42 28.09
N GLN A 169 36.62 -12.69 27.58
CA GLN A 169 36.21 -14.01 27.08
C GLN A 169 36.73 -14.33 25.66
N GLY A 170 37.70 -13.57 25.16
CA GLY A 170 38.30 -13.75 23.83
C GLY A 170 37.43 -13.27 22.67
N ARG A 171 36.36 -12.48 22.92
CA ARG A 171 35.49 -11.98 21.84
C ARG A 171 36.07 -10.72 21.22
N GLU A 172 36.27 -10.77 19.92
CA GLU A 172 36.84 -9.68 19.14
C GLU A 172 35.80 -8.60 18.80
N SER A 173 36.17 -7.34 19.03
CA SER A 173 35.41 -6.16 18.57
C SER A 173 35.73 -5.88 17.11
N LYS A 174 34.70 -5.67 16.29
CA LYS A 174 34.81 -5.41 14.86
C LYS A 174 34.06 -4.14 14.50
N LEU A 175 34.70 -3.34 13.66
CA LEU A 175 34.08 -2.16 13.08
C LEU A 175 33.03 -2.59 12.04
N THR A 176 31.75 -2.48 12.40
CA THR A 176 30.65 -2.99 11.59
C THR A 176 29.84 -1.84 11.00
N LEU A 177 29.63 -1.85 9.68
CA LEU A 177 28.84 -0.83 8.98
C LEU A 177 27.38 -0.91 9.40
N MET A 178 26.87 0.16 10.03
CA MET A 178 25.49 0.25 10.52
C MET A 178 24.60 1.04 9.58
N PHE A 179 25.08 2.17 9.04
CA PHE A 179 24.29 3.04 8.18
C PHE A 179 25.09 3.58 6.99
N VAL A 180 24.38 3.82 5.89
CA VAL A 180 24.84 4.64 4.78
C VAL A 180 24.05 5.95 4.81
N LEU A 181 24.73 7.06 5.00
CA LEU A 181 24.15 8.40 4.94
C LEU A 181 24.17 8.91 3.50
N VAL A 182 23.01 9.28 2.98
CA VAL A 182 22.84 9.87 1.64
C VAL A 182 22.08 11.19 1.72
N LYS A 183 22.31 12.12 0.79
CA LYS A 183 21.58 13.40 0.76
C LYS A 183 20.14 13.22 0.27
N ASP A 184 19.99 12.35 -0.72
CA ASP A 184 18.71 11.97 -1.30
C ASP A 184 18.69 10.48 -1.67
N ALA A 185 17.48 9.96 -1.82
CA ALA A 185 17.22 8.61 -2.28
C ALA A 185 16.13 8.64 -3.34
N THR A 186 16.43 8.14 -4.53
CA THR A 186 15.47 8.07 -5.63
C THR A 186 14.74 6.74 -5.64
N ILE A 187 13.42 6.80 -5.58
CA ILE A 187 12.50 5.70 -5.85
C ILE A 187 12.17 5.76 -7.34
N ARG A 188 12.53 4.69 -8.06
CA ARG A 188 12.16 4.56 -9.48
C ARG A 188 10.67 4.22 -9.59
N LYS A 189 10.00 4.75 -10.62
CA LYS A 189 8.68 4.30 -11.04
C LYS A 189 8.71 2.79 -11.30
N ARG A 190 7.78 2.06 -10.70
CA ARG A 190 7.62 0.59 -10.80
C ARG A 190 6.17 0.16 -11.05
N LEU A 191 5.24 1.11 -10.97
CA LEU A 191 3.81 0.89 -10.99
C LEU A 191 3.18 1.88 -11.96
N ASP A 192 2.08 1.49 -12.60
CA ASP A 192 1.24 2.37 -13.42
C ASP A 192 -0.22 2.00 -13.12
N LEU A 193 -0.74 2.56 -12.03
CA LEU A 193 -2.13 2.35 -11.63
C LEU A 193 -3.09 3.06 -12.59
N ASP A 194 -2.67 4.16 -13.19
CA ASP A 194 -3.49 4.92 -14.15
C ASP A 194 -3.82 4.07 -15.37
N ALA A 195 -2.90 3.19 -15.80
CA ALA A 195 -3.18 2.24 -16.87
C ALA A 195 -4.32 1.27 -16.51
N VAL A 196 -4.35 0.78 -15.27
CA VAL A 196 -5.44 -0.09 -14.79
C VAL A 196 -6.74 0.71 -14.69
N ILE A 197 -6.69 1.93 -14.16
CA ILE A 197 -7.87 2.81 -14.04
C ILE A 197 -8.49 3.08 -15.42
N ARG A 198 -7.68 3.44 -16.42
CA ARG A 198 -8.16 3.67 -17.80
C ARG A 198 -8.85 2.46 -18.43
N GLN A 199 -8.40 1.24 -18.11
CA GLN A 199 -9.08 0.02 -18.56
C GLN A 199 -10.48 -0.09 -17.94
N TRP A 200 -10.61 0.26 -16.67
CA TRP A 200 -11.88 0.24 -15.95
C TRP A 200 -12.85 1.34 -16.38
N GLU A 201 -12.36 2.52 -16.78
CA GLU A 201 -13.18 3.58 -17.37
C GLU A 201 -13.94 3.11 -18.63
N THR A 202 -13.37 2.13 -19.36
CA THR A 202 -14.04 1.53 -20.53
C THR A 202 -14.85 0.29 -20.17
N ARG A 203 -14.36 -0.56 -19.26
CA ARG A 203 -14.99 -1.82 -18.88
C ARG A 203 -16.28 -1.63 -18.08
N PHE A 204 -16.29 -0.67 -17.14
CA PHE A 204 -17.41 -0.48 -16.24
C PHE A 204 -18.71 -0.08 -16.96
N PRO A 205 -18.72 0.90 -17.89
CA PRO A 205 -19.93 1.19 -18.67
C PRO A 205 -20.48 0.00 -19.45
N ALA A 206 -19.61 -0.87 -19.99
CA ALA A 206 -20.04 -2.08 -20.68
C ALA A 206 -20.75 -3.06 -19.73
N MET A 207 -20.22 -3.25 -18.51
CA MET A 207 -20.86 -4.08 -17.48
C MET A 207 -22.24 -3.56 -17.10
N ILE A 208 -22.40 -2.24 -16.96
CA ILE A 208 -23.71 -1.62 -16.70
C ILE A 208 -24.67 -1.84 -17.87
N ALA A 209 -24.19 -1.65 -19.11
CA ALA A 209 -25.01 -1.83 -20.30
C ALA A 209 -25.53 -3.26 -20.44
N ASP A 210 -24.73 -4.27 -20.07
CA ASP A 210 -25.17 -5.66 -20.14
C ASP A 210 -26.24 -5.97 -19.08
N VAL A 211 -26.09 -5.46 -17.85
CA VAL A 211 -27.13 -5.58 -16.82
C VAL A 211 -28.47 -4.98 -17.24
N LEU A 212 -28.46 -3.89 -17.99
CA LEU A 212 -29.67 -3.23 -18.48
C LEU A 212 -30.32 -3.92 -19.69
N LYS A 213 -29.59 -4.77 -20.42
CA LYS A 213 -30.16 -5.56 -21.53
C LYS A 213 -30.87 -6.82 -21.05
N ASP A 214 -30.37 -7.40 -19.95
CA ASP A 214 -30.86 -8.67 -19.39
C ASP A 214 -32.03 -8.47 -18.41
N GLY A 215 -32.51 -7.25 -18.23
CA GLY A 215 -33.50 -6.85 -17.21
C GLY A 215 -34.79 -6.31 -17.78
#